data_AF-A0A315XFE1-F1
#
_entry.id   AF-A0A315XFE1-F1
#
_cell.length_a   1.000
_cell.length_b   1.000
_cell.length_c   1.000
_cell.angle_alpha   90.00
_cell.angle_beta   90.00
_cell.angle_gamma   90.00
#
_symmetry.space_group_name_H-M   'P 1'
#
loop_
_entity.id
_entity.type
_entity.pdbx_description
1 polymer ?
#
loop_
_entity_poly.entity_id
_entity_poly.type
_entity_poly.pdbx_seq_one_letter_code
_entity_poly.pdbx_strand_id
1 'polypeptide(L)'
;MLDEFTGSPIETQRKWLKFLLERVGHNNLPKLLNYYVSIGWISESASIRLLEIASLEKRYKGTSWTLSAEEQRISRFFIEKLKGGEIEDSLLNVHVPGKARPDIERKIEIRQTERIHPVEKKKMEISIHRREVTINNLELELEEKYAQIEQLKERIRKLETAFEENRKELMKNKIYMDLMDQNIRLKKAVRPEKSKRMRRSNHLS
;
A
#
# COMPACT_ATOMS: atom_id res chain seq x y z
N MET A 1 12.32 -23.34 2.42
CA MET A 1 12.44 -21.93 1.96
C MET A 1 13.79 -21.43 2.50
N LEU A 2 14.29 -20.21 2.23
CA LEU A 2 15.49 -19.76 2.97
C LEU A 2 15.03 -19.20 4.31
N ASP A 3 15.11 -20.02 5.36
CA ASP A 3 14.43 -19.78 6.64
C ASP A 3 15.34 -19.11 7.67
N GLU A 4 16.61 -19.55 7.74
CA GLU A 4 17.64 -18.94 8.58
C GLU A 4 19.01 -18.93 7.91
N PHE A 5 19.80 -17.91 8.24
CA PHE A 5 21.15 -17.69 7.76
C PHE A 5 22.23 -18.36 8.63
N THR A 6 21.85 -19.29 9.50
CA THR A 6 22.67 -19.81 10.62
C THR A 6 23.80 -20.74 10.17
N GLY A 7 23.70 -21.40 9.01
CA GLY A 7 24.72 -22.31 8.47
C GLY A 7 25.55 -21.77 7.30
N SER A 8 25.22 -20.60 6.75
CA SER A 8 25.80 -20.10 5.49
C SER A 8 26.82 -18.99 5.71
N PRO A 9 27.91 -18.92 4.93
CA PRO A 9 28.96 -17.91 5.13
C PRO A 9 28.38 -16.50 5.15
N ILE A 10 28.65 -15.74 6.21
CA ILE A 10 28.22 -14.34 6.36
C ILE A 10 28.70 -13.46 5.20
N GLU A 11 29.82 -13.85 4.59
CA GLU A 11 30.37 -13.20 3.40
C GLU A 11 29.44 -13.33 2.19
N THR A 12 28.85 -14.50 1.95
CA THR A 12 27.90 -14.72 0.84
C THR A 12 26.65 -13.87 1.02
N GLN A 13 26.15 -13.75 2.25
CA GLN A 13 24.99 -12.91 2.58
C GLN A 13 25.28 -11.44 2.27
N ARG A 14 26.45 -10.94 2.70
CA ARG A 14 26.89 -9.56 2.43
C ARG A 14 27.13 -9.32 0.93
N LYS A 15 27.72 -10.27 0.20
CA LYS A 15 27.91 -10.18 -1.26
C LYS A 15 26.57 -10.06 -1.98
N TRP A 16 25.61 -10.92 -1.63
CA TRP A 16 24.26 -10.84 -2.19
C TRP A 16 23.59 -9.52 -1.85
N LEU A 17 23.69 -9.07 -0.60
CA LEU A 17 23.08 -7.81 -0.17
C LEU A 17 23.68 -6.61 -0.91
N LYS A 18 25.00 -6.54 -1.05
CA LYS A 18 25.67 -5.51 -1.85
C LYS A 18 25.21 -5.53 -3.30
N PHE A 19 25.09 -6.72 -3.88
CA PHE A 19 24.53 -6.89 -5.22
C PHE A 19 23.14 -6.25 -5.33
N LEU A 20 22.23 -6.53 -4.39
CA LEU A 20 20.89 -5.94 -4.38
C LEU A 20 20.94 -4.41 -4.20
N LEU A 21 21.71 -3.93 -3.23
CA LEU A 21 21.80 -2.51 -2.89
C LEU A 21 22.33 -1.65 -4.05
N GLU A 22 23.34 -2.15 -4.76
CA GLU A 22 23.89 -1.50 -5.95
C GLU A 22 22.89 -1.41 -7.12
N ARG A 23 21.78 -2.15 -7.09
CA ARG A 23 20.81 -2.22 -8.20
C ARG A 23 19.49 -1.53 -7.85
N VAL A 24 18.90 -1.86 -6.70
CA VAL A 24 17.62 -1.31 -6.27
C VAL A 24 17.74 -0.19 -5.24
N GLY A 25 18.87 -0.11 -4.52
CA GLY A 25 19.07 0.85 -3.44
C GLY A 25 18.26 0.56 -2.18
N HIS A 26 18.59 1.27 -1.09
CA HIS A 26 17.96 1.11 0.22
C HIS A 26 16.48 1.48 0.18
N ASN A 27 16.14 2.52 -0.61
CA ASN A 27 14.78 3.02 -0.74
C ASN A 27 13.81 1.98 -1.35
N ASN A 28 14.30 1.00 -2.10
CA ASN A 28 13.47 0.00 -2.75
C ASN A 28 13.70 -1.43 -2.23
N LEU A 29 14.77 -1.67 -1.45
CA LEU A 29 15.11 -2.99 -0.93
C LEU A 29 13.94 -3.68 -0.18
N PRO A 30 13.19 -3.00 0.72
CA PRO A 30 12.05 -3.63 1.41
C PRO A 30 11.00 -4.18 0.44
N LYS A 31 10.71 -3.44 -0.63
CA LYS A 31 9.72 -3.84 -1.64
C LYS A 31 10.17 -5.07 -2.42
N LEU A 32 11.46 -5.15 -2.77
CA LEU A 32 12.03 -6.32 -3.45
C LEU A 32 12.01 -7.55 -2.53
N LEU A 33 12.40 -7.40 -1.26
CA LEU A 33 12.41 -8.52 -0.31
C LEU A 33 10.98 -9.02 -0.02
N ASN A 34 10.00 -8.13 0.12
CA ASN A 34 8.59 -8.51 0.24
C ASN A 34 8.10 -9.32 -0.96
N TYR A 35 8.55 -8.96 -2.18
CA TYR A 35 8.28 -9.78 -3.36
C TYR A 35 8.90 -11.18 -3.22
N TYR A 36 10.16 -11.30 -2.79
CA TYR A 36 10.80 -12.60 -2.56
C TYR A 36 10.13 -13.45 -1.47
N VAL A 37 9.60 -12.82 -0.42
CA VAL A 37 8.77 -13.50 0.59
C VAL A 37 7.47 -14.00 -0.05
N SER A 38 6.78 -13.16 -0.82
CA SER A 38 5.49 -13.51 -1.43
C SER A 38 5.56 -14.72 -2.38
N ILE A 39 6.68 -14.90 -3.09
CA ILE A 39 6.92 -16.04 -3.99
C ILE A 39 7.63 -17.21 -3.29
N GLY A 40 7.84 -17.12 -1.97
CA GLY A 40 8.41 -18.19 -1.14
C GLY A 40 9.90 -18.46 -1.37
N TRP A 41 10.65 -17.46 -1.86
CA TRP A 41 12.10 -17.62 -2.07
C TRP A 41 12.87 -17.51 -0.75
N ILE A 42 12.46 -16.56 0.09
CA ILE A 42 13.01 -16.29 1.43
C ILE A 42 11.87 -16.21 2.46
N SER A 43 12.18 -16.46 3.72
CA SER A 43 11.26 -16.23 4.84
C SER A 43 11.19 -14.75 5.23
N GLU A 44 10.16 -14.40 6.00
CA GLU A 44 10.02 -13.06 6.59
C GLU A 44 11.16 -12.76 7.59
N SER A 45 11.58 -13.76 8.38
CA SER A 45 12.73 -13.64 9.29
C SER A 45 14.03 -13.33 8.54
N ALA A 46 14.26 -13.99 7.40
CA ALA A 46 15.41 -13.71 6.54
C ALA A 46 15.33 -12.29 5.95
N SER A 47 14.14 -11.85 5.53
CA SER A 47 13.92 -10.48 5.03
C SER A 47 14.29 -9.42 6.08
N ILE A 48 13.79 -9.56 7.31
CA ILE A 48 14.08 -8.64 8.42
C ILE A 48 15.58 -8.58 8.69
N ARG A 49 16.25 -9.73 8.79
CA ARG A 49 17.70 -9.80 9.02
C ARG A 49 18.51 -9.16 7.90
N LEU A 50 18.09 -9.30 6.63
CA LEU A 50 18.75 -8.63 5.51
C LEU A 50 18.61 -7.11 5.59
N LEU A 51 17.45 -6.59 6.03
CA LEU A 51 17.24 -5.15 6.22
C LEU A 51 18.10 -4.60 7.36
N GLU A 52 18.26 -5.35 8.45
CA GLU A 52 19.16 -4.98 9.55
C GLU A 52 20.61 -4.89 9.07
N ILE A 53 21.09 -5.91 8.34
CA ILE A 53 22.44 -5.89 7.76
C ILE A 53 22.59 -4.72 6.76
N ALA A 54 21.54 -4.42 5.97
CA ALA A 54 21.56 -3.34 5.00
C ALA A 54 21.76 -1.98 5.65
N SER A 55 21.20 -1.77 6.85
CA SER A 55 21.36 -0.52 7.60
C SER A 55 22.81 -0.18 7.96
N LEU A 56 23.71 -1.18 7.97
CA LEU A 56 25.13 -1.04 8.26
C LEU A 56 25.99 -0.84 7.00
N GLU A 57 25.42 -1.04 5.81
CA GLU A 57 26.11 -0.90 4.53
C GLU A 57 26.05 0.54 4.00
N LYS A 58 26.88 0.85 3.00
CA LYS A 58 26.84 2.17 2.35
C LYS A 58 25.46 2.43 1.76
N ARG A 59 24.88 3.60 2.00
CA ARG A 59 23.57 3.96 1.45
C ARG A 59 23.63 4.09 -0.07
N TYR A 60 22.64 3.51 -0.73
CA TYR A 60 22.42 3.58 -2.17
C TYR A 60 20.98 4.02 -2.42
N LYS A 61 20.77 4.82 -3.47
CA LYS A 61 19.46 5.21 -3.97
C LYS A 61 19.26 4.68 -5.38
N GLY A 62 18.29 3.77 -5.53
CA GLY A 62 17.93 3.18 -6.82
C GLY A 62 16.68 3.81 -7.41
N THR A 63 16.60 3.76 -8.74
CA THR A 63 15.49 4.32 -9.52
C THR A 63 14.31 3.36 -9.65
N SER A 64 14.53 2.06 -9.50
CA SER A 64 13.50 1.02 -9.57
C SER A 64 13.70 -0.03 -8.47
N TRP A 65 12.60 -0.65 -8.06
CA TRP A 65 12.57 -1.79 -7.16
C TRP A 65 12.74 -3.14 -7.87
N THR A 66 12.62 -3.15 -9.21
CA THR A 66 12.73 -4.36 -10.02
C THR A 66 14.16 -4.62 -10.48
N LEU A 67 14.56 -5.88 -10.47
CA LEU A 67 15.77 -6.37 -11.13
C LEU A 67 15.43 -6.84 -12.56
N SER A 68 16.40 -6.76 -13.47
CA SER A 68 16.32 -7.37 -14.80
C SER A 68 16.23 -8.90 -14.69
N ALA A 69 15.80 -9.59 -15.76
CA ALA A 69 15.74 -11.05 -15.78
C ALA A 69 17.09 -11.71 -15.43
N GLU A 70 18.18 -11.11 -15.91
CA GLU A 70 19.54 -11.57 -15.62
C GLU A 70 19.92 -11.37 -14.14
N GLU A 71 19.61 -10.19 -13.60
CA GLU A 71 19.87 -9.85 -12.20
C GLU A 71 19.01 -10.71 -11.25
N GLN A 72 17.77 -11.04 -11.62
CA GLN A 72 16.92 -11.97 -10.86
C GLN A 72 17.50 -13.38 -10.84
N ARG A 73 18.03 -13.86 -11.97
CA ARG A 73 18.72 -15.16 -12.06
C ARG A 73 19.94 -15.21 -11.14
N ILE A 74 20.74 -14.14 -11.09
CA ILE A 74 21.91 -14.08 -10.20
C ILE A 74 21.49 -14.03 -8.74
N SER A 75 20.48 -13.21 -8.41
CA SER A 75 19.87 -13.18 -7.06
C SER A 75 19.39 -14.57 -6.64
N ARG A 76 18.82 -15.33 -7.58
CA ARG A 76 18.38 -16.70 -7.34
C ARG A 76 19.54 -17.65 -7.01
N PHE A 77 20.66 -17.55 -7.72
CA PHE A 77 21.84 -18.33 -7.42
C PHE A 77 22.43 -17.99 -6.04
N PHE A 78 22.41 -16.73 -5.62
CA PHE A 78 22.80 -16.38 -4.24
C PHE A 78 21.90 -17.07 -3.21
N ILE A 79 20.58 -17.06 -3.41
CA ILE A 79 19.63 -17.70 -2.50
C ILE A 79 19.88 -19.21 -2.43
N GLU A 80 20.16 -19.87 -3.55
CA GLU A 80 20.44 -21.31 -3.60
C GLU A 80 21.77 -21.66 -2.91
N LYS A 81 22.81 -20.85 -3.10
CA LYS A 81 24.07 -20.98 -2.38
C LYS A 81 23.89 -20.80 -0.87
N LEU A 82 23.04 -19.85 -0.47
CA LEU A 82 22.69 -19.59 0.93
C LEU A 82 21.82 -20.69 1.55
N LYS A 83 21.20 -21.56 0.76
CA LYS A 83 20.53 -22.79 1.23
C LYS A 83 21.49 -23.97 1.37
N GLY A 84 22.77 -23.81 1.01
CA GLY A 84 23.77 -24.88 1.03
C GLY A 84 23.98 -25.57 -0.33
N GLY A 85 23.46 -25.03 -1.43
CA GLY A 85 23.75 -25.55 -2.77
C GLY A 85 25.18 -25.26 -3.21
N GLU A 86 25.81 -26.22 -3.90
CA GLU A 86 27.12 -26.02 -4.54
C GLU A 86 26.96 -25.21 -5.82
N ILE A 87 27.12 -23.88 -5.71
CA ILE A 87 27.10 -22.96 -6.84
C ILE A 87 28.48 -22.37 -7.05
N GLU A 88 28.97 -22.51 -8.28
CA GLU A 88 30.22 -21.98 -8.74
C GLU A 88 30.23 -20.44 -8.68
N ASP A 89 31.31 -19.85 -8.15
CA ASP A 89 31.40 -18.39 -7.97
C ASP A 89 31.39 -17.62 -9.30
N SER A 90 31.78 -18.26 -10.41
CA SER A 90 31.71 -17.69 -11.75
C SER A 90 30.28 -17.28 -12.15
N LEU A 91 29.27 -18.01 -11.68
CA LEU A 91 27.85 -17.75 -11.95
C LEU A 91 27.28 -16.58 -11.12
N LEU A 92 27.98 -16.19 -10.06
CA LEU A 92 27.62 -15.06 -9.20
C LEU A 92 28.26 -13.75 -9.65
N ASN A 93 29.21 -13.83 -10.60
CA ASN A 93 29.92 -12.67 -11.08
C ASN A 93 29.04 -11.85 -12.03
N VAL A 94 28.98 -10.54 -11.78
CA VAL A 94 28.16 -9.62 -12.55
C VAL A 94 29.07 -8.72 -13.34
N HIS A 95 29.06 -8.85 -14.67
CA HIS A 95 29.83 -7.98 -15.55
C HIS A 95 29.24 -6.55 -15.61
N VAL A 96 27.96 -6.40 -15.25
CA VAL A 96 27.22 -5.13 -15.34
C VAL A 96 27.28 -4.37 -14.00
N PRO A 97 27.76 -3.11 -14.00
CA PRO A 97 27.80 -2.30 -12.79
C PRO A 97 26.39 -1.99 -12.28
N GLY A 98 26.29 -1.77 -10.97
CA GLY A 98 25.07 -1.36 -10.30
C GLY A 98 24.47 -0.08 -10.88
N LYS A 99 23.13 0.00 -10.93
CA LYS A 99 22.37 1.16 -11.42
C LYS A 99 22.03 2.16 -10.31
N ALA A 100 22.12 1.75 -9.05
CA ALA A 100 21.85 2.60 -7.91
C ALA A 100 23.04 3.54 -7.64
N ARG A 101 22.74 4.81 -7.36
CA ARG A 101 23.78 5.79 -7.04
C ARG A 101 24.11 5.71 -5.55
N PRO A 102 25.39 5.79 -5.14
CA PRO A 102 25.72 5.95 -3.73
C PRO A 102 25.04 7.22 -3.23
N ASP A 103 24.20 7.07 -2.22
CA ASP A 103 23.51 8.19 -1.59
C ASP A 103 24.54 8.84 -0.67
N ILE A 104 25.21 9.88 -1.18
CA ILE A 104 26.11 10.69 -0.37
C ILE A 104 25.20 11.43 0.60
N GLU A 105 24.93 10.81 1.75
CA GLU A 105 24.53 11.56 2.94
C GLU A 105 25.59 12.65 3.08
N ARG A 106 25.22 13.91 2.81
CA ARG A 106 26.04 15.03 3.25
C ARG A 106 26.07 14.91 4.77
N LYS A 107 27.05 14.20 5.31
CA LYS A 107 27.50 14.43 6.67
C LYS A 107 27.80 15.92 6.68
N ILE A 108 26.93 16.68 7.33
CA ILE A 108 27.25 18.04 7.74
C ILE A 108 28.35 17.82 8.76
N GLU A 109 29.59 17.74 8.30
CA GLU A 109 30.72 17.94 9.16
C GLU A 109 30.56 19.36 9.66
N ILE A 110 30.08 19.51 10.91
CA ILE A 110 30.18 20.76 11.63
C ILE A 110 31.68 20.95 11.85
N ARG A 111 32.38 21.45 10.83
CA ARG A 111 33.65 22.15 11.07
C ARG A 111 33.29 23.19 12.12
N GLN A 112 33.97 23.17 13.26
CA GLN A 112 33.90 24.24 14.24
C GLN A 112 34.31 25.52 13.50
N THR A 113 33.33 26.23 12.95
CA THR A 113 33.58 27.39 12.11
C THR A 113 34.11 28.49 13.00
N GLU A 114 35.19 29.09 12.51
CA GLU A 114 35.74 30.37 12.94
C GLU A 114 34.62 31.36 13.30
N ARG A 115 34.88 32.20 14.30
CA ARG A 115 33.95 33.18 14.87
C ARG A 115 33.11 33.87 13.78
N ILE A 116 31.84 33.46 13.64
CA ILE A 116 30.89 34.08 12.72
C ILE A 116 30.72 35.55 13.13
N HIS A 117 30.88 36.47 12.17
CA HIS A 117 30.78 37.91 12.45
C HIS A 117 29.37 38.25 13.00
N PRO A 118 29.22 39.11 14.03
CA PRO A 118 27.94 39.36 14.70
C PRO A 118 26.78 39.73 13.75
N VAL A 119 27.09 40.43 12.66
CA VAL A 119 26.11 40.82 11.62
C VAL A 119 25.59 39.61 10.83
N GLU A 120 26.46 38.67 10.49
CA GLU A 120 26.07 37.44 9.76
C GLU A 120 25.25 36.52 10.65
N LYS A 121 25.64 36.43 11.94
CA LYS A 121 24.85 35.72 12.95
C LYS A 121 23.43 36.29 13.04
N LYS A 122 23.28 37.61 13.13
CA LYS A 122 21.96 38.26 13.22
C LYS A 122 21.13 38.10 11.94
N LYS A 123 21.76 38.12 10.76
CA LYS A 123 21.07 37.81 9.49
C LYS A 123 20.57 36.37 9.45
N MET A 124 21.38 35.42 9.95
CA MET A 124 21.00 34.02 10.05
C MET A 124 19.85 33.82 11.03
N GLU A 125 19.89 34.45 12.21
CA GLU A 125 18.80 34.42 13.19
C GLU A 125 17.48 34.94 12.59
N ILE A 126 17.51 36.06 11.87
CA ILE A 126 16.32 36.59 11.18
C ILE A 126 15.81 35.61 10.11
N SER A 127 16.71 34.98 9.36
CA SER A 127 16.32 33.99 8.35
C SER A 127 15.72 32.74 8.98
N ILE A 128 16.26 32.28 10.11
CA ILE A 128 15.74 31.13 10.86
C ILE A 128 14.33 31.48 11.34
N HIS A 129 14.16 32.63 12.00
CA HIS A 129 12.87 33.07 12.50
C HIS A 129 11.81 33.17 11.39
N ARG A 130 12.16 33.72 10.22
CA ARG A 130 11.24 33.75 9.07
C ARG A 130 10.83 32.36 8.60
N ARG A 131 11.77 31.41 8.59
CA ARG A 131 11.48 30.01 8.22
C ARG A 131 10.60 29.34 9.27
N GLU A 132 10.85 29.55 10.56
CA GLU A 132 10.02 29.03 11.65
C GLU A 132 8.58 29.51 11.54
N VAL A 133 8.38 30.81 11.31
CA VAL A 133 7.03 31.37 11.07
C VAL A 133 6.36 30.72 9.87
N THR A 134 7.10 30.49 8.79
CA THR A 134 6.55 29.83 7.59
C THR A 134 6.16 28.38 7.88
N ILE A 135 6.99 27.65 8.61
CA ILE A 135 6.72 26.26 9.01
C ILE A 135 5.45 26.21 9.86
N ASN A 136 5.36 27.04 10.90
CA ASN A 136 4.19 27.06 11.78
C ASN A 136 2.90 27.37 11.02
N ASN A 137 2.93 28.29 10.05
CA ASN A 137 1.77 28.60 9.22
C ASN A 137 1.35 27.39 8.36
N LEU A 138 2.32 26.68 7.77
CA LEU A 138 2.05 25.48 6.97
C LEU A 138 1.54 24.32 7.82
N GLU A 139 2.06 24.17 9.04
CA GLU A 139 1.60 23.17 10.00
C GLU A 139 0.14 23.42 10.41
N LEU A 140 -0.22 24.69 10.66
CA LEU A 140 -1.60 25.08 10.95
C LEU A 140 -2.53 24.79 9.77
N GLU A 141 -2.13 25.16 8.54
CA GLU A 141 -2.93 24.86 7.35
C GLU A 141 -3.12 23.34 7.17
N LEU A 142 -2.07 22.55 7.39
CA LEU A 142 -2.16 21.09 7.37
C LEU A 142 -3.19 20.57 8.39
N GLU A 143 -3.16 21.07 9.61
CA GLU A 143 -4.12 20.69 10.66
C GLU A 143 -5.57 21.01 10.27
N GLU A 144 -5.81 22.20 9.71
CA GLU A 144 -7.13 22.59 9.19
C GLU A 144 -7.61 21.65 8.07
N LYS A 145 -6.72 21.28 7.13
CA LYS A 145 -7.07 20.35 6.05
C LYS A 145 -7.39 18.96 6.60
N TYR A 146 -6.65 18.47 7.60
CA TYR A 146 -6.96 17.19 8.24
C TYR A 146 -8.35 17.21 8.91
N ALA A 147 -8.69 18.29 9.61
CA ALA A 147 -10.02 18.44 10.20
C ALA A 147 -11.13 18.44 9.14
N GLN A 148 -10.93 19.12 8.00
CA GLN A 148 -11.88 19.12 6.88
C GLN A 148 -12.06 17.72 6.28
N ILE A 149 -10.97 16.96 6.12
CA ILE A 149 -11.02 15.59 5.62
C ILE A 149 -11.84 14.71 6.56
N GLU A 150 -11.65 14.81 7.87
CA GLU A 150 -12.43 14.03 8.85
C GLU A 150 -13.92 14.39 8.83
N GLN A 151 -14.26 15.67 8.73
CA GLN A 151 -15.66 16.10 8.58
C GLN A 151 -16.31 15.52 7.32
N LEU A 152 -15.58 15.53 6.18
CA LEU A 152 -16.07 14.96 4.93
C LEU A 152 -16.25 13.44 5.01
N LYS A 153 -15.32 12.72 5.65
CA LYS A 153 -15.45 11.27 5.88
C LYS A 153 -16.69 10.95 6.70
N GLU A 154 -16.95 11.69 7.78
CA GLU A 154 -18.13 11.49 8.61
C GLU A 154 -19.42 11.82 7.84
N ARG A 155 -19.39 12.85 6.98
CA ARG A 155 -20.51 13.16 6.10
C ARG A 155 -20.80 12.03 5.11
N ILE A 156 -19.77 11.46 4.49
CA ILE A 156 -19.90 10.31 3.58
C ILE A 156 -20.52 9.13 4.33
N ARG A 157 -20.02 8.80 5.53
CA ARG A 157 -20.55 7.70 6.35
C ARG A 157 -22.05 7.84 6.64
N LYS A 158 -22.49 9.06 7.00
CA LYS A 158 -23.91 9.36 7.22
C LYS A 158 -24.74 9.17 5.96
N LEU A 159 -24.23 9.61 4.81
CA LEU A 159 -24.92 9.47 3.53
C LEU A 159 -25.03 8.01 3.10
N GLU A 160 -23.97 7.21 3.26
CA GLU A 160 -23.97 5.77 2.98
C GLU A 160 -25.00 5.03 3.85
N THR A 161 -25.09 5.41 5.12
CA THR A 161 -26.07 4.82 6.06
C THR A 161 -27.50 5.15 5.64
N ALA A 162 -27.78 6.43 5.36
CA ALA A 162 -29.09 6.86 4.89
C ALA A 162 -29.47 6.24 3.53
N PHE A 163 -28.49 6.06 2.64
CA PHE A 163 -28.70 5.39 1.36
C PHE A 163 -29.10 3.92 1.55
N GLU A 164 -28.43 3.21 2.46
CA GLU A 164 -28.74 1.81 2.76
C GLU A 164 -30.12 1.65 3.41
N GLU A 165 -30.49 2.56 4.31
CA GLU A 165 -31.84 2.61 4.89
C GLU A 165 -32.91 2.83 3.81
N ASN A 166 -32.70 3.81 2.93
CA ASN A 166 -33.62 4.10 1.84
C ASN A 166 -33.74 2.91 0.87
N ARG A 167 -32.63 2.21 0.58
CA ARG A 167 -32.64 0.99 -0.24
C ARG A 167 -33.48 -0.12 0.39
N LYS A 168 -33.35 -0.34 1.71
CA LYS A 168 -34.18 -1.32 2.44
C LYS A 168 -35.65 -0.94 2.40
N GLU A 169 -35.97 0.33 2.59
CA GLU A 169 -37.35 0.81 2.57
C GLU A 169 -37.98 0.67 1.18
N LEU A 170 -37.25 0.98 0.11
CA LEU A 170 -37.68 0.75 -1.26
C LEU A 170 -38.02 -0.73 -1.51
N MET A 171 -37.19 -1.65 -0.99
CA MET A 171 -37.43 -3.09 -1.14
C MET A 171 -38.67 -3.55 -0.37
N LYS A 172 -38.89 -3.04 0.85
CA LYS A 172 -40.14 -3.30 1.61
C LYS A 172 -41.36 -2.80 0.85
N ASN A 173 -41.31 -1.57 0.33
CA ASN A 173 -42.40 -0.97 -0.43
C ASN A 173 -42.72 -1.78 -1.68
N LYS A 174 -41.70 -2.27 -2.38
CA LYS A 174 -41.88 -3.16 -3.53
C LYS A 174 -42.62 -4.45 -3.14
N ILE A 175 -42.19 -5.11 -2.06
CA ILE A 175 -42.84 -6.32 -1.56
C ILE A 175 -44.30 -6.04 -1.16
N TYR A 176 -44.56 -4.92 -0.48
CA TYR A 176 -45.91 -4.53 -0.09
C TYR A 176 -46.83 -4.34 -1.31
N MET A 177 -46.34 -3.65 -2.34
CA MET A 177 -47.08 -3.45 -3.59
C MET A 177 -47.36 -4.77 -4.30
N ASP A 178 -46.38 -5.66 -4.42
CA ASP A 178 -46.53 -6.98 -5.04
C ASP A 178 -47.59 -7.83 -4.30
N LEU A 179 -47.56 -7.82 -2.96
CA LEU A 179 -48.57 -8.51 -2.13
C LEU A 179 -49.96 -7.90 -2.27
N MET A 180 -50.06 -6.57 -2.34
CA MET A 180 -51.33 -5.87 -2.52
C MET A 180 -51.96 -6.22 -3.88
N ASP A 181 -51.16 -6.22 -4.95
CA ASP A 181 -51.58 -6.61 -6.29
C ASP A 181 -52.05 -8.07 -6.34
N GLN A 182 -51.32 -8.99 -5.70
CA GLN A 182 -51.73 -10.37 -5.56
C GLN A 182 -53.07 -10.50 -4.83
N ASN A 183 -53.25 -9.78 -3.73
CA ASN A 183 -54.51 -9.75 -2.97
C ASN A 183 -55.68 -9.22 -3.81
N ILE A 184 -55.46 -8.18 -4.63
CA ILE A 184 -56.48 -7.66 -5.55
C ILE A 184 -56.85 -8.74 -6.59
N ARG A 185 -55.86 -9.43 -7.16
CA ARG A 185 -56.10 -10.52 -8.13
C ARG A 185 -56.89 -11.67 -7.51
N LEU A 186 -56.51 -12.10 -6.31
CA LEU A 186 -57.20 -13.16 -5.56
C LEU A 186 -58.66 -12.76 -5.26
N LYS A 187 -58.91 -11.54 -4.79
CA LYS A 187 -60.29 -11.05 -4.57
C LYS A 187 -61.12 -11.02 -5.85
N LYS A 188 -60.53 -10.67 -7.00
CA LYS A 188 -61.20 -10.73 -8.31
C LYS A 188 -61.54 -12.17 -8.72
N ALA A 189 -60.63 -13.13 -8.48
CA ALA A 189 -60.85 -14.54 -8.79
C ALA A 189 -61.89 -15.21 -7.89
N VAL A 190 -61.99 -14.79 -6.63
CA VAL A 190 -62.94 -15.33 -5.64
C VAL A 190 -64.37 -14.78 -5.81
N ARG A 191 -64.57 -13.65 -6.53
CA ARG A 191 -65.93 -13.19 -6.88
C ARG A 191 -66.56 -14.20 -7.84
N PRO A 192 -67.55 -15.01 -7.41
CA PRO A 192 -68.21 -15.94 -8.30
C PRO A 192 -69.04 -15.15 -9.31
N GLU A 193 -69.26 -15.71 -10.50
CA GLU A 193 -70.18 -15.25 -11.54
C GLU A 193 -71.66 -15.18 -11.07
N LYS A 194 -71.98 -14.49 -9.97
CA LYS A 194 -73.37 -14.23 -9.56
C LYS A 194 -74.08 -13.28 -10.52
N SER A 195 -73.36 -12.61 -11.43
CA SER A 195 -73.96 -11.68 -12.41
C SER A 195 -74.38 -12.34 -13.74
N LYS A 196 -73.88 -13.53 -14.10
CA LYS A 196 -74.29 -14.21 -15.35
C LYS A 196 -75.46 -15.18 -15.19
N ARG A 197 -75.75 -15.66 -13.97
CA ARG A 197 -76.84 -16.61 -13.73
C ARG A 197 -78.23 -15.97 -13.67
N MET A 198 -78.32 -14.65 -13.52
CA MET A 198 -79.60 -13.94 -13.34
C MET A 198 -80.27 -13.47 -14.65
N ARG A 199 -79.66 -13.69 -15.82
CA ARG A 199 -80.23 -13.33 -17.14
C ARG A 199 -80.83 -14.50 -17.92
N ARG A 200 -80.75 -15.74 -17.43
CA ARG A 200 -81.27 -16.93 -18.13
C ARG A 200 -82.62 -17.46 -17.60
N SER A 201 -83.20 -16.84 -16.56
CA SER A 201 -84.46 -17.30 -15.96
C SER A 201 -85.73 -16.54 -16.41
N ASN A 202 -85.63 -15.59 -17.36
CA ASN A 202 -86.78 -14.74 -17.75
C ASN A 202 -87.34 -14.98 -19.16
N HIS A 203 -87.06 -16.11 -19.80
CA HIS A 203 -87.70 -16.52 -21.06
C HIS A 203 -88.12 -17.99 -20.96
N LEU A 204 -89.23 -18.25 -20.27
CA LEU A 204 -90.05 -19.46 -20.35
C LEU A 204 -91.30 -19.24 -19.46
N SER A 205 -92.22 -18.42 -19.96
CA SER A 205 -93.65 -18.38 -19.65
C SER A 205 -94.37 -17.77 -20.83
#